data_AF-A0A7J6VKP9-F1
#
_entry.id   AF-A0A7J6VKP9-F1
#
_cell.length_a   1.000
_cell.length_b   1.000
_cell.length_c   1.000
_cell.angle_alpha   90.00
_cell.angle_beta   90.00
_cell.angle_gamma   90.00
#
_symmetry.space_group_name_H-M   'P 1'
#
loop_
_entity.id
_entity.type
_entity.pdbx_description
1 polymer ?
#
loop_
_entity_poly.entity_id
_entity_poly.type
_entity_poly.pdbx_seq_one_letter_code
_entity_poly.pdbx_strand_id
1 'polypeptide(L)' 'VSSIEREIITLTEQEEDLLRRMHKLVGDRWVLIAGRIPGRNPQELKRFWVMAHSEEFAGRA' A
#
# COMPACT_ATOMS: atom_id res chain seq x y z
N VAL A 1 -19.44 2.28 -22.46
CA VAL A 1 -17.98 2.19 -22.19
C VAL A 1 -17.80 1.93 -20.71
N SER A 2 -17.43 0.70 -20.35
CA SER A 2 -17.26 0.24 -18.97
C SER A 2 -16.30 1.19 -18.24
N SER A 3 -16.80 1.99 -17.30
CA SER A 3 -16.08 3.19 -16.88
C SER A 3 -15.18 3.01 -15.67
N ILE A 4 -15.26 1.93 -14.89
CA ILE A 4 -14.39 1.80 -13.71
C ILE A 4 -14.15 0.32 -13.45
N GLU A 5 -13.18 -0.27 -14.15
CA GLU A 5 -12.39 -1.34 -13.56
C GLU A 5 -11.71 -0.67 -12.36
N ARG A 6 -12.33 -0.71 -11.18
CA ARG A 6 -11.61 -0.35 -9.96
C ARG A 6 -10.46 -1.34 -9.95
N GLU A 7 -9.26 -0.88 -10.31
CA GLU A 7 -8.05 -1.67 -10.18
C GLU A 7 -7.96 -2.00 -8.69
N ILE A 8 -8.46 -3.18 -8.32
CA ILE A 8 -8.38 -3.68 -6.96
C ILE A 8 -6.90 -3.92 -6.78
N ILE A 9 -6.23 -3.00 -6.08
CA ILE A 9 -4.81 -3.13 -5.80
C ILE A 9 -4.68 -4.31 -4.84
N THR A 10 -4.29 -5.46 -5.37
CA THR A 10 -3.95 -6.66 -4.61
C THR A 10 -2.43 -6.75 -4.55
N LEU A 11 -1.90 -6.72 -3.33
CA LEU A 11 -0.52 -7.07 -3.06
C LEU A 11 -0.45 -8.55 -2.69
N THR A 12 0.63 -9.21 -3.09
CA THR A 12 0.93 -10.56 -2.61
C THR A 12 1.36 -10.51 -1.14
N GLU A 13 1.25 -11.62 -0.41
CA GLU A 13 1.70 -11.68 1.00
C GLU A 13 3.16 -11.23 1.17
N GLN A 14 4.03 -11.55 0.20
CA GLN A 14 5.42 -11.11 0.23
C GLN A 14 5.56 -9.60 0.10
N GLU A 15 4.82 -8.99 -0.83
CA GLU A 15 4.82 -7.53 -1.02
C GLU A 15 4.20 -6.82 0.18
N GLU A 16 3.16 -7.39 0.76
CA GLU A 16 2.50 -6.86 1.95
C GLU A 16 3.41 -6.93 3.18
N ASP A 17 4.09 -8.05 3.42
CA ASP A 17 5.07 -8.18 4.52
C ASP A 17 6.24 -7.19 4.34
N LEU A 18 6.75 -7.03 3.12
CA LEU A 18 7.76 -6.01 2.79
C LEU A 18 7.22 -4.60 3.05
N LEU A 19 6.02 -4.29 2.58
CA LEU A 19 5.36 -3.00 2.80
C LEU A 19 5.23 -2.71 4.30
N ARG A 20 4.75 -3.68 5.09
CA ARG A 20 4.53 -3.54 6.53
C ARG A 20 5.84 -3.34 7.30
N ARG A 21 6.89 -4.11 6.97
CA ARG A 21 8.23 -3.96 7.56
C ARG A 21 8.86 -2.63 7.21
N MET A 22 8.77 -2.23 5.95
CA MET A 22 9.32 -0.96 5.48
C MET A 22 8.56 0.23 6.06
N HIS A 23 7.24 0.20 6.09
CA HIS A 23 6.42 1.26 6.69
C HIS A 23 6.76 1.43 8.18
N LYS A 24 6.97 0.32 8.92
CA LYS A 24 7.46 0.37 10.30
C LYS A 24 8.85 1.01 10.47
N LEU A 25 9.73 0.88 9.47
CA LEU A 25 11.10 1.40 9.52
C LEU A 25 11.20 2.85 9.04
N VAL A 26 10.51 3.20 7.96
CA VAL A 26 10.69 4.48 7.26
C VAL A 26 9.43 5.35 7.24
N GLY A 27 8.29 4.85 7.73
CA GLY A 27 7.00 5.52 7.74
C GLY A 27 6.39 5.64 6.34
N ASP A 28 5.72 6.75 6.08
CA ASP A 28 5.01 7.05 4.82
C ASP A 28 5.94 7.38 3.63
N ARG A 29 7.18 6.89 3.66
CA ARG A 29 8.16 7.08 2.58
C ARG A 29 7.92 6.11 1.43
N TRP A 30 6.72 6.15 0.84
CA TRP A 30 6.26 5.22 -0.19
C TRP A 30 7.21 5.08 -1.38
N VAL A 31 7.84 6.16 -1.83
CA VAL A 31 8.82 6.14 -2.94
C VAL A 31 9.99 5.21 -2.62
N LEU A 32 10.46 5.23 -1.37
CA LEU A 32 11.57 4.40 -0.92
C LEU A 32 11.14 2.93 -0.73
N ILE A 33 9.88 2.70 -0.33
CA ILE A 33 9.31 1.35 -0.22
C ILE A 33 9.09 0.75 -1.61
N ALA A 34 8.52 1.51 -2.54
CA ALA A 34 8.31 1.11 -3.94
C ALA A 34 9.62 0.78 -4.64
N GLY A 35 10.71 1.51 -4.33
CA GLY A 35 12.05 1.18 -4.82
C GLY A 35 12.57 -0.20 -4.39
N ARG A 36 11.94 -0.86 -3.39
CA ARG A 36 12.25 -2.23 -2.95
C ARG A 36 11.28 -3.28 -3.49
N ILE A 37 10.15 -2.87 -4.06
CA ILE A 37 9.14 -3.76 -4.61
C ILE A 37 9.07 -3.51 -6.13
N PRO A 38 9.87 -4.23 -6.94
CA PRO A 38 9.93 -4.00 -8.37
C PRO A 38 8.54 -4.23 -9.00
N GLY A 39 8.09 -3.27 -9.82
CA GLY A 39 6.80 -3.33 -10.48
C GLY A 39 5.62 -2.76 -9.69
N ARG A 40 5.85 -2.21 -8.48
CA ARG A 40 4.81 -1.52 -7.71
C ARG A 40 5.02 -0.02 -7.68
N ASN A 41 3.94 0.73 -7.86
CA ASN A 41 3.97 2.17 -7.76
C ASN A 41 3.74 2.63 -6.31
N PRO A 42 4.45 3.68 -5.86
CA PRO A 42 4.29 4.19 -4.50
C PRO A 42 2.85 4.66 -4.21
N GLN A 43 2.12 5.12 -5.23
CA GLN A 43 0.72 5.51 -5.12
C GLN A 43 -0.20 4.30 -4.87
N GLU A 44 0.09 3.16 -5.51
CA GLU A 44 -0.67 1.92 -5.30
C GLU A 44 -0.44 1.37 -3.90
N LEU A 45 0.82 1.35 -3.45
CA LEU A 45 1.19 0.93 -2.09
C LEU A 45 0.51 1.78 -1.03
N LYS A 46 0.48 3.11 -1.21
CA LYS A 46 -0.25 4.02 -0.32
C LYS A 46 -1.75 3.71 -0.30
N ARG A 47 -2.36 3.52 -1.48
CA ARG A 47 -3.81 3.21 -1.58
C ARG A 47 -4.13 1.88 -0.91
N PHE A 48 -3.34 0.84 -1.18
CA PHE A 48 -3.47 -0.45 -0.51
C PHE A 48 -3.38 -0.30 1.01
N TRP A 49 -2.36 0.42 1.50
CA TRP A 49 -2.17 0.63 2.93
C TRP A 49 -3.35 1.34 3.58
N VAL A 50 -3.81 2.44 3.00
CA VAL A 50 -4.97 3.20 3.49
C VAL A 50 -6.24 2.35 3.43
N MET A 51 -6.46 1.54 2.39
CA MET A 51 -7.61 0.64 2.33
C MET A 51 -7.54 -0.44 3.40
N ALA A 52 -6.42 -1.15 3.50
CA ALA A 52 -6.21 -2.27 4.42
C ALA A 52 -6.17 -1.85 5.89
N HIS A 53 -5.69 -0.65 6.20
CA HIS A 53 -5.56 -0.13 7.56
C HIS A 53 -6.55 1.01 7.85
N SER A 54 -7.51 1.30 6.96
CA SER A 54 -8.50 2.38 7.16
C SER A 54 -9.27 2.22 8.46
N GLU A 55 -9.62 0.98 8.85
CA GLU A 55 -10.29 0.67 10.11
C GLU A 55 -9.39 0.94 11.34
N GLU A 56 -8.08 0.67 11.23
CA GLU A 56 -7.11 0.91 12.30
C GLU A 56 -6.83 2.41 12.49
N PHE A 57 -6.87 3.20 11.40
CA PHE A 57 -6.76 4.66 11.45
C PHE A 57 -8.06 5.34 11.90
N ALA A 58 -9.23 4.80 11.58
CA ALA A 58 -10.52 5.35 11.99
C ALA A 58 -10.76 5.23 13.51
N GLY A 59 -10.15 4.23 14.18
CA GLY A 59 -10.29 4.01 15.62
C GLY A 59 -9.38 4.87 16.52
N ARG A 60 -8.58 5.78 15.95
CA ARG A 60 -7.66 6.67 16.70
C ARG A 60 -7.99 8.18 16.59
N ALA A 61 -9.14 8.54 16.04
CA ALA A 61 -9.62 9.93 15.97
C ALA A 61 -10.45 10.31 17.21
#